data_AF-A0A1B6HQG1-F1
#
_entry.id   AF-A0A1B6HQG1-F1
#
_cell.length_a   1.000
_cell.length_b   1.000
_cell.length_c   1.000
_cell.angle_alpha   90.00
_cell.angle_beta   90.00
_cell.angle_gamma   90.00
#
_symmetry.space_group_name_H-M   'P 1'
#
loop_
_entity.id
_entity.type
_entity.pdbx_description
1 polymer ?
#
loop_
_entity_poly.entity_id
_entity_poly.type
_entity_poly.pdbx_seq_one_letter_code
_entity_poly.pdbx_strand_id
1 'polypeptide(L)'
;MSDIIKSLKAKPSSGYDNMSSKLLKSCWESLAEPLVYLVNCSFESGIFPDVLKLAIVKPLHKRGKLDDLDNFRPISIVSTFSKVFEKAALSRLWSFLIQNNILFSNQFGFVKGGSTINAMFTFIDKVIKALDRGESASGVFFDLRKAFDMVPHEHLLKKLESIGIRGVAKQWFSSYLKECRQVVELPFVDGNTLKHWHSDVQTVKAGVP
;
A
#
# COMPACT_ATOMS: atom_id res chain seq x y z
N MET A 1 -17.46 6.50 6.39
CA MET A 1 -17.49 5.52 5.28
C MET A 1 -17.60 6.19 3.91
N SER A 2 -18.57 7.09 3.71
CA SER A 2 -18.74 7.81 2.42
C SER A 2 -17.43 8.43 1.90
N ASP A 3 -16.69 9.16 2.74
CA ASP A 3 -15.43 9.80 2.33
C ASP A 3 -14.36 8.78 1.91
N ILE A 4 -14.27 7.65 2.64
CA ILE A 4 -13.34 6.57 2.30
C ILE A 4 -13.65 6.05 0.90
N ILE A 5 -14.90 5.65 0.64
CA ILE A 5 -15.30 5.08 -0.65
C ILE A 5 -15.15 6.11 -1.78
N LYS A 6 -15.55 7.37 -1.54
CA LYS A 6 -15.43 8.46 -2.52
C LYS A 6 -13.97 8.79 -2.85
N SER A 7 -13.06 8.68 -1.88
CA SER A 7 -11.62 8.90 -2.09
C SER A 7 -10.94 7.84 -2.96
N LEU A 8 -11.52 6.64 -3.09
CA LEU A 8 -10.93 5.59 -3.93
C LEU A 8 -10.94 6.00 -5.40
N LYS A 9 -9.81 5.83 -6.10
CA LYS A 9 -9.79 6.08 -7.56
C LYS A 9 -10.76 5.12 -8.25
N ALA A 10 -11.69 5.64 -9.05
CA ALA A 10 -12.63 4.83 -9.81
C ALA A 10 -11.87 4.05 -10.89
N LYS A 11 -11.76 2.74 -10.71
CA LYS A 11 -11.08 1.83 -11.63
C LYS A 11 -12.01 0.65 -11.92
N PRO A 12 -12.02 0.14 -13.16
CA PRO A 12 -12.79 -1.04 -13.52
C PRO A 12 -12.12 -2.35 -13.05
N SER A 13 -10.81 -2.32 -12.75
CA SER A 13 -10.08 -3.47 -12.22
C SER A 13 -10.65 -3.92 -10.87
N SER A 14 -10.86 -5.21 -10.71
CA SER A 14 -11.28 -5.89 -9.48
C SER A 14 -10.21 -6.86 -8.99
N GLY A 15 -10.28 -7.21 -7.71
CA GLY A 15 -9.55 -8.38 -7.20
C GLY A 15 -10.28 -9.67 -7.53
N TYR A 16 -9.95 -10.73 -6.79
CA TYR A 16 -10.57 -12.06 -6.94
C TYR A 16 -12.09 -12.06 -6.70
N ASP A 17 -12.59 -11.06 -5.96
CA ASP A 17 -14.01 -10.87 -5.64
C ASP A 17 -14.85 -10.25 -6.78
N ASN A 18 -14.23 -9.92 -7.92
CA ASN A 18 -14.87 -9.22 -9.05
C ASN A 18 -15.52 -7.88 -8.68
N MET A 19 -15.19 -7.32 -7.51
CA MET A 19 -15.70 -6.03 -7.07
C MET A 19 -14.69 -4.94 -7.43
N SER A 20 -15.08 -4.07 -8.36
CA SER A 20 -14.29 -2.90 -8.76
C SER A 20 -14.63 -1.68 -7.90
N SER A 21 -13.71 -0.72 -7.80
CA SER A 21 -14.00 0.54 -7.09
C SER A 21 -15.03 1.40 -7.82
N LYS A 22 -15.18 1.22 -9.14
CA LYS A 22 -16.28 1.84 -9.90
C LYS A 22 -17.63 1.29 -9.47
N LEU A 23 -17.75 -0.04 -9.36
CA LEU A 23 -18.98 -0.70 -8.93
C LEU A 23 -19.31 -0.39 -7.47
N LEU A 24 -18.33 -0.47 -6.56
CA LEU A 24 -18.54 -0.10 -5.16
C LEU A 24 -19.07 1.32 -5.03
N LYS A 25 -18.57 2.26 -5.84
CA LYS A 25 -19.05 3.65 -5.84
C LYS A 25 -20.48 3.81 -6.35
N SER A 26 -20.98 2.93 -7.21
CA SER A 26 -22.38 3.01 -7.66
C SER A 26 -23.38 2.45 -6.66
N CYS A 27 -22.97 1.52 -5.78
CA CYS A 27 -23.84 0.89 -4.79
C CYS A 27 -23.43 1.20 -3.33
N TRP A 28 -22.63 2.25 -3.13
CA TRP A 28 -22.00 2.50 -1.83
C TRP A 28 -22.99 2.76 -0.70
N GLU A 29 -24.15 3.36 -1.00
CA GLU A 29 -25.16 3.72 0.01
C GLU A 29 -25.72 2.47 0.70
N SER A 30 -26.05 1.45 -0.09
CA SER A 30 -26.54 0.16 0.42
C SER A 30 -25.46 -0.65 1.14
N LEU A 31 -24.19 -0.46 0.78
CA LEU A 31 -23.07 -1.17 1.39
C LEU A 31 -22.43 -0.41 2.57
N ALA A 32 -22.80 0.84 2.80
CA ALA A 32 -22.13 1.69 3.77
C ALA A 32 -22.25 1.12 5.19
N GLU A 33 -23.46 0.78 5.62
CA GLU A 33 -23.73 0.28 6.98
C GLU A 33 -23.07 -1.09 7.24
N PRO A 34 -23.24 -2.11 6.37
CA PRO A 34 -22.53 -3.38 6.54
C PRO A 34 -21.01 -3.22 6.58
N LEU A 35 -20.44 -2.36 5.72
CA LEU A 35 -19.00 -2.13 5.71
C LEU A 35 -18.51 -1.42 6.98
N VAL A 36 -19.28 -0.48 7.53
CA VAL A 36 -18.94 0.16 8.82
C VAL A 36 -18.91 -0.89 9.92
N TYR A 37 -19.95 -1.71 10.01
CA TYR A 37 -20.03 -2.78 11.00
C TYR A 37 -18.82 -3.72 10.91
N LEU A 38 -18.51 -4.24 9.73
CA LEU A 38 -17.41 -5.17 9.53
C LEU A 38 -16.03 -4.55 9.83
N VAL A 39 -15.81 -3.29 9.43
CA VAL A 39 -14.57 -2.57 9.76
C VAL A 39 -14.41 -2.39 11.26
N ASN A 40 -15.49 -2.04 11.97
CA ASN A 40 -15.44 -1.88 13.43
C ASN A 40 -15.18 -3.22 14.13
N CYS A 41 -15.88 -4.30 13.76
CA CYS A 41 -15.61 -5.63 14.31
C CYS A 41 -14.16 -6.07 14.08
N SER A 42 -13.61 -5.80 12.89
CA SER A 42 -12.19 -6.08 12.59
C SER A 42 -11.23 -5.27 13.48
N PHE A 43 -11.50 -3.98 13.70
CA PHE A 43 -10.67 -3.15 14.57
C PHE A 43 -10.79 -3.48 16.06
N GLU A 44 -11.97 -3.87 16.53
CA GLU A 44 -12.22 -4.25 17.92
C GLU A 44 -11.59 -5.60 18.26
N SER A 45 -11.67 -6.57 17.34
CA SER A 45 -11.05 -7.89 17.49
C SER A 45 -9.54 -7.89 17.23
N GLY A 46 -9.01 -6.89 16.52
CA GLY A 46 -7.62 -6.87 16.08
C GLY A 46 -7.33 -7.87 14.97
N ILE A 47 -8.35 -8.31 14.22
CA ILE A 47 -8.23 -9.34 13.18
C ILE A 47 -8.60 -8.75 11.82
N PHE A 48 -7.70 -8.89 10.85
CA PHE A 48 -7.96 -8.55 9.45
C PHE A 48 -8.62 -9.74 8.72
N PRO A 49 -9.73 -9.56 7.98
CA PRO A 49 -10.46 -10.68 7.37
C PRO A 49 -9.61 -11.49 6.37
N ASP A 50 -9.51 -12.81 6.57
CA ASP A 50 -8.66 -13.69 5.74
C ASP A 50 -9.08 -13.79 4.28
N VAL A 51 -10.39 -13.63 4.01
CA VAL A 51 -10.93 -13.59 2.64
C VAL A 51 -10.42 -12.38 1.86
N LEU A 52 -10.05 -11.30 2.54
CA LEU A 52 -9.55 -10.06 1.93
C LEU A 52 -8.03 -10.08 1.72
N LYS A 53 -7.32 -11.10 2.22
CA LYS A 53 -5.86 -11.24 2.12
C LYS A 53 -5.36 -11.86 0.80
N LEU A 54 -6.26 -12.11 -0.16
CA LEU A 54 -5.90 -12.65 -1.47
C LEU A 54 -5.68 -11.52 -2.49
N ALA A 55 -4.48 -11.48 -3.07
CA ALA A 55 -4.11 -10.54 -4.13
C ALA A 55 -3.95 -11.25 -5.49
N ILE A 56 -4.34 -10.57 -6.56
CA ILE A 56 -4.00 -10.97 -7.94
C ILE A 56 -2.77 -10.17 -8.37
N VAL A 57 -1.66 -10.84 -8.64
CA VAL A 57 -0.42 -10.22 -9.13
C VAL A 57 -0.43 -10.23 -10.65
N LYS A 58 -0.42 -9.03 -11.24
CA LYS A 58 -0.28 -8.85 -12.69
C LYS A 58 1.12 -8.31 -13.01
N PRO A 59 1.96 -9.04 -13.76
CA PRO A 59 3.27 -8.54 -14.16
C PRO A 59 3.11 -7.47 -15.24
N LEU A 60 3.50 -6.23 -14.93
CA LEU A 60 3.49 -5.12 -15.86
C LEU A 60 4.88 -4.96 -16.47
N HIS A 61 5.01 -5.13 -17.78
CA HIS A 61 6.25 -4.84 -18.49
C HIS A 61 6.61 -3.36 -18.38
N LYS A 62 7.82 -3.05 -17.92
CA LYS A 62 8.28 -1.68 -17.68
C LYS A 62 9.21 -1.16 -18.79
N ARG A 63 10.13 -1.98 -19.28
CA ARG A 63 11.18 -1.62 -20.26
C ARG A 63 11.92 -2.86 -20.73
N GLY A 64 12.72 -2.77 -21.80
CA GLY A 64 13.67 -3.83 -22.14
C GLY A 64 13.04 -5.02 -22.87
N LYS A 65 13.66 -6.18 -22.74
CA LYS A 65 13.24 -7.42 -23.41
C LYS A 65 12.20 -8.18 -22.56
N LEU A 66 11.30 -8.88 -23.25
CA LEU A 66 10.19 -9.63 -22.63
C LEU A 66 10.61 -10.96 -21.99
N ASP A 67 11.80 -11.47 -22.29
CA ASP A 67 12.36 -12.72 -21.76
C ASP A 67 13.07 -12.54 -20.41
N ASP A 68 13.33 -11.30 -20.00
CA ASP A 68 13.96 -10.96 -18.73
C ASP A 68 12.91 -10.53 -17.69
N LEU A 69 12.81 -11.29 -16.60
CA LEU A 69 11.82 -11.05 -15.55
C LEU A 69 12.05 -9.74 -14.76
N ASP A 70 13.28 -9.23 -14.71
CA ASP A 70 13.58 -7.96 -14.01
C ASP A 70 13.03 -6.75 -14.76
N ASN A 71 12.61 -6.94 -16.01
CA ASN A 71 11.92 -5.93 -16.81
C ASN A 71 10.42 -5.81 -16.49
N PHE A 72 9.88 -6.69 -15.65
CA PHE A 72 8.50 -6.66 -15.19
C PHE A 72 8.41 -6.12 -13.77
N ARG A 73 7.32 -5.39 -13.50
CA ARG A 73 6.93 -4.99 -12.16
C ARG A 73 5.68 -5.74 -11.75
N PRO A 74 5.70 -6.52 -10.66
CA PRO A 74 4.48 -7.11 -10.14
C PRO A 74 3.57 -6.00 -9.60
N ILE A 75 2.28 -6.04 -9.98
CA ILE A 75 1.24 -5.18 -9.41
C ILE A 75 0.23 -6.06 -8.70
N SER A 76 0.17 -5.95 -7.39
CA SER A 76 -0.84 -6.60 -6.55
C SER A 76 -2.17 -5.87 -6.66
N ILE A 77 -3.20 -6.60 -7.07
CA ILE A 77 -4.59 -6.15 -7.12
C ILE A 77 -5.33 -6.88 -6.01
N VAL A 78 -5.50 -6.19 -4.90
CA VAL A 78 -6.31 -6.64 -3.77
C VAL A 78 -7.79 -6.31 -3.97
N SER A 79 -8.63 -7.02 -3.22
CA SER A 79 -10.07 -6.76 -3.10
C SER A 79 -10.35 -5.28 -2.90
N THR A 80 -11.41 -4.78 -3.53
CA THR A 80 -11.85 -3.39 -3.29
C THR A 80 -12.30 -3.20 -1.84
N PHE A 81 -12.85 -4.23 -1.20
CA PHE A 81 -13.17 -4.20 0.22
C PHE A 81 -11.91 -4.14 1.08
N SER A 82 -10.84 -4.88 0.74
CA SER A 82 -9.53 -4.75 1.42
C SER A 82 -9.07 -3.28 1.47
N LYS A 83 -9.17 -2.57 0.35
CA LYS A 83 -8.80 -1.14 0.25
C LYS A 83 -9.63 -0.25 1.19
N VAL A 84 -10.90 -0.60 1.46
CA VAL A 84 -11.76 0.14 2.41
C VAL A 84 -11.23 -0.03 3.83
N PHE A 85 -10.90 -1.26 4.24
CA PHE A 85 -10.32 -1.55 5.56
C PHE A 85 -8.96 -0.86 5.72
N GLU A 86 -8.10 -0.98 4.71
CA GLU A 86 -6.78 -0.31 4.67
C GLU A 86 -6.91 1.21 4.78
N LYS A 87 -7.89 1.83 4.10
CA LYS A 87 -8.11 3.29 4.21
C LYS A 87 -8.65 3.71 5.56
N ALA A 88 -9.54 2.94 6.15
CA ALA A 88 -10.01 3.19 7.51
C ALA A 88 -8.83 3.12 8.51
N ALA A 89 -7.99 2.09 8.40
CA ALA A 89 -6.82 1.91 9.25
C ALA A 89 -5.79 3.02 9.04
N LEU A 90 -5.50 3.36 7.78
CA LEU A 90 -4.61 4.45 7.40
C LEU A 90 -5.10 5.79 7.97
N SER A 91 -6.40 6.07 7.92
CA SER A 91 -6.96 7.30 8.48
C SER A 91 -6.68 7.42 9.98
N ARG A 92 -6.90 6.34 10.75
CA ARG A 92 -6.65 6.31 12.20
C ARG A 92 -5.16 6.41 12.51
N LEU A 93 -4.33 5.64 11.81
CA LEU A 93 -2.88 5.67 11.95
C LEU A 93 -2.33 7.06 11.64
N TRP A 94 -2.78 7.68 10.55
CA TRP A 94 -2.32 8.99 10.13
C TRP A 94 -2.63 10.08 11.17
N SER A 95 -3.85 10.08 11.72
CA SER A 95 -4.21 10.98 12.81
C SER A 95 -3.31 10.79 14.03
N PHE A 96 -3.02 9.55 14.42
CA PHE A 96 -2.10 9.25 15.52
C PHE A 96 -0.68 9.77 15.25
N LEU A 97 -0.14 9.52 14.05
CA LEU A 97 1.21 9.94 13.68
C LEU A 97 1.37 11.47 13.71
N ILE A 98 0.37 12.22 13.26
CA ILE A 98 0.37 13.69 13.29
C ILE A 98 0.24 14.19 14.73
N GLN A 99 -0.76 13.72 15.47
CA GLN A 99 -1.05 14.21 16.84
C GLN A 99 0.14 14.01 17.79
N ASN A 100 0.96 12.99 17.54
CA ASN A 100 2.13 12.67 18.36
C ASN A 100 3.46 13.12 17.74
N ASN A 101 3.43 13.91 16.65
CA ASN A 101 4.64 14.41 15.96
C ASN A 101 5.67 13.30 15.64
N ILE A 102 5.19 12.13 15.20
CA ILE A 102 6.05 10.95 14.94
C ILE A 102 6.80 11.08 13.61
N LEU A 103 6.22 11.80 12.64
CA LEU A 103 6.81 11.94 11.30
C LEU A 103 7.99 12.92 11.31
N PHE A 104 9.06 12.53 10.63
CA PHE A 104 10.23 13.40 10.47
C PHE A 104 9.93 14.59 9.56
N SER A 105 10.41 15.78 9.92
CA SER A 105 10.10 17.03 9.21
C SER A 105 10.62 17.09 7.77
N ASN A 106 11.68 16.33 7.44
CA ASN A 106 12.20 16.22 6.08
C ASN A 106 11.68 14.99 5.31
N GLN A 107 10.59 14.37 5.76
CA GLN A 107 9.90 13.32 5.02
C GLN A 107 8.92 13.97 4.03
N PHE A 108 9.28 14.00 2.75
CA PHE A 108 8.44 14.59 1.70
C PHE A 108 7.59 13.57 0.94
N GLY A 109 8.05 12.31 0.88
CA GLY A 109 7.35 11.24 0.17
C GLY A 109 6.21 10.67 1.00
N PHE A 110 5.05 10.46 0.36
CA PHE A 110 3.85 9.86 0.96
C PHE A 110 3.28 10.61 2.18
N VAL A 111 3.62 11.90 2.33
CA VAL A 111 3.09 12.79 3.36
C VAL A 111 2.18 13.83 2.72
N LYS A 112 1.02 14.10 3.35
CA LYS A 112 0.08 15.14 2.87
C LYS A 112 0.80 16.49 2.82
N GLY A 113 0.76 17.15 1.65
CA GLY A 113 1.44 18.44 1.41
C GLY A 113 2.94 18.32 1.09
N GLY A 114 3.53 17.12 1.19
CA GLY A 114 4.88 16.84 0.72
C GLY A 114 4.90 16.63 -0.79
N SER A 115 6.00 17.06 -1.44
CA SER A 115 6.23 16.83 -2.86
C SER A 115 7.73 16.70 -3.16
N THR A 116 8.07 16.19 -4.34
CA THR A 116 9.44 16.16 -4.83
C THR A 116 10.04 17.56 -4.97
N ILE A 117 9.20 18.56 -5.25
CA ILE A 117 9.59 19.96 -5.35
C ILE A 117 10.03 20.48 -3.97
N ASN A 118 9.26 20.22 -2.91
CA ASN A 118 9.63 20.60 -1.54
C ASN A 118 10.96 19.95 -1.11
N ALA A 119 11.17 18.68 -1.45
CA ALA A 119 12.42 17.98 -1.17
C ALA A 119 13.61 18.64 -1.88
N MET A 120 13.44 18.96 -3.17
CA MET A 120 14.46 19.61 -3.99
C MET A 120 14.80 21.01 -3.47
N PHE A 121 13.80 21.84 -3.16
CA PHE A 121 14.02 23.16 -2.58
C PHE A 121 14.78 23.08 -1.26
N THR A 122 14.39 22.16 -0.37
CA THR A 122 15.07 21.96 0.92
C THR A 122 16.53 21.54 0.73
N PHE A 123 16.81 20.70 -0.28
CA PHE A 123 18.17 20.28 -0.61
C PHE A 123 19.00 21.45 -1.16
N ILE A 124 18.47 22.18 -2.15
CA ILE A 124 19.17 23.31 -2.79
C ILE A 124 19.45 24.42 -1.76
N ASP A 125 18.47 24.76 -0.93
CA ASP A 125 18.63 25.76 0.14
C ASP A 125 19.78 25.39 1.10
N LYS A 126 19.90 24.11 1.48
CA LYS A 126 21.01 23.63 2.31
C LYS A 126 22.37 23.76 1.61
N VAL A 127 22.43 23.46 0.32
CA VAL A 127 23.66 23.57 -0.48
C VAL A 127 24.09 25.04 -0.60
N ILE A 128 23.18 25.93 -0.99
CA ILE A 128 23.46 27.36 -1.14
C ILE A 128 23.95 27.93 0.19
N LYS A 129 23.26 27.66 1.30
CA LYS A 129 23.67 28.14 2.63
C LYS A 129 25.06 27.67 3.05
N ALA A 130 25.48 26.47 2.67
CA ALA A 130 26.84 26.00 2.95
C ALA A 130 27.88 26.77 2.12
N LEU A 131 27.61 26.94 0.82
CA LEU A 131 28.49 27.69 -0.08
C LEU A 131 28.63 29.17 0.34
N ASP A 132 27.54 29.81 0.76
CA ASP A 132 27.54 31.19 1.26
C ASP A 132 28.41 31.36 2.52
N ARG A 133 28.55 30.31 3.33
CA ARG A 133 29.45 30.27 4.49
C ARG A 133 30.90 29.93 4.14
N GLY A 134 31.22 29.74 2.86
CA GLY A 134 32.53 29.27 2.41
C GLY A 134 32.79 27.79 2.73
N GLU A 135 31.76 27.02 3.09
CA GLU A 135 31.86 25.59 3.37
C GLU A 135 31.74 24.78 2.08
N SER A 136 32.31 23.57 2.07
CA SER A 136 32.08 22.60 0.99
C SER A 136 30.78 21.84 1.23
N ALA A 137 29.96 21.69 0.18
CA ALA A 137 28.76 20.87 0.21
C ALA A 137 28.99 19.52 -0.49
N SER A 138 28.57 18.42 0.13
CA SER A 138 28.63 17.07 -0.47
C SER A 138 27.33 16.33 -0.17
N GLY A 139 26.80 15.63 -1.19
CA GLY A 139 25.55 14.88 -1.09
C GLY A 139 25.78 13.38 -1.22
N VAL A 140 25.13 12.60 -0.36
CA VAL A 140 25.09 11.13 -0.44
C VAL A 140 23.66 10.70 -0.73
N PHE A 141 23.47 9.95 -1.81
CA PHE A 141 22.16 9.49 -2.25
C PHE A 141 22.06 7.98 -2.10
N PHE A 142 21.01 7.53 -1.41
CA PHE A 142 20.72 6.10 -1.22
C PHE A 142 19.44 5.74 -1.98
N ASP A 143 19.48 4.60 -2.68
CA ASP A 143 18.31 4.00 -3.29
C ASP A 143 18.15 2.55 -2.82
N LEU A 144 16.94 2.20 -2.40
CA LEU A 144 16.63 0.88 -1.86
C LEU A 144 16.07 -0.01 -2.96
N ARG A 145 16.75 -1.13 -3.25
CA ARG A 145 16.25 -2.12 -4.20
C ARG A 145 15.00 -2.80 -3.66
N LYS A 146 13.95 -2.89 -4.49
CA LYS A 146 12.70 -3.62 -4.20
C LYS A 146 12.14 -3.28 -2.80
N ALA A 147 12.17 -1.99 -2.43
CA ALA A 147 11.90 -1.52 -1.07
C ALA A 147 10.54 -1.98 -0.50
N PHE A 148 9.51 -2.12 -1.34
CA PHE A 148 8.19 -2.61 -0.91
C PHE A 148 8.14 -4.14 -0.82
N ASP A 149 8.95 -4.87 -1.58
CA ASP A 149 8.93 -6.34 -1.61
C ASP A 149 9.82 -6.94 -0.51
N MET A 150 10.75 -6.15 0.04
CA MET A 150 11.77 -6.61 0.99
C MET A 150 11.50 -6.21 2.44
N VAL A 151 10.34 -5.65 2.77
CA VAL A 151 10.03 -5.23 4.15
C VAL A 151 9.84 -6.46 5.06
N PRO A 152 10.69 -6.67 6.08
CA PRO A 152 10.50 -7.77 7.03
C PRO A 152 9.36 -7.44 7.99
N HIS A 153 8.33 -8.28 8.02
CA HIS A 153 7.12 -8.02 8.82
C HIS A 153 7.41 -7.90 10.31
N GLU A 154 8.32 -8.71 10.85
CA GLU A 154 8.71 -8.63 12.26
C GLU A 154 9.34 -7.28 12.63
N HIS A 155 10.22 -6.76 11.77
CA HIS A 155 10.87 -5.47 11.99
C HIS A 155 9.88 -4.32 11.88
N LEU A 156 8.94 -4.39 10.92
CA LEU A 156 7.86 -3.43 10.79
C LEU A 156 6.98 -3.41 12.05
N LEU A 157 6.57 -4.58 12.56
CA LEU A 157 5.75 -4.69 13.77
C LEU A 157 6.48 -4.18 15.02
N LYS A 158 7.78 -4.49 15.17
CA LYS A 158 8.62 -3.92 16.25
C LYS A 158 8.72 -2.40 16.14
N LYS A 159 8.86 -1.86 14.92
CA LYS A 159 8.90 -0.41 14.70
C LYS A 159 7.56 0.25 15.08
N LEU A 160 6.43 -0.34 14.66
CA LEU A 160 5.09 0.14 15.03
C LEU A 160 4.89 0.17 16.56
N GLU A 161 5.33 -0.86 17.26
CA GLU A 161 5.29 -0.91 18.73
C GLU A 161 6.15 0.17 19.40
N SER A 162 7.36 0.42 18.86
CA SER A 162 8.27 1.45 19.37
C SER A 162 7.71 2.86 19.27
N ILE A 163 6.86 3.14 18.27
CA ILE A 163 6.21 4.44 18.07
C ILE A 163 4.85 4.54 18.77
N GLY A 164 4.46 3.52 19.56
CA GLY A 164 3.25 3.56 20.38
C GLY A 164 2.03 2.80 19.82
N ILE A 165 2.13 2.12 18.67
CA ILE A 165 1.05 1.26 18.18
C ILE A 165 1.11 -0.09 18.91
N ARG A 166 0.21 -0.28 19.89
CA ARG A 166 0.23 -1.41 20.83
C ARG A 166 -1.15 -2.07 20.94
N GLY A 167 -1.22 -3.18 21.69
CA GLY A 167 -2.46 -3.90 21.97
C GLY A 167 -3.19 -4.35 20.71
N VAL A 168 -4.50 -4.14 20.68
CA VAL A 168 -5.39 -4.54 19.57
C VAL A 168 -4.97 -3.93 18.23
N ALA A 169 -4.47 -2.69 18.21
CA ALA A 169 -4.00 -2.06 16.97
C ALA A 169 -2.77 -2.78 16.39
N LYS A 170 -1.80 -3.17 17.24
CA LYS A 170 -0.65 -3.98 16.82
C LYS A 170 -1.08 -5.36 16.35
N GLN A 171 -2.04 -5.98 17.04
CA GLN A 171 -2.63 -7.27 16.63
C GLN A 171 -3.25 -7.15 15.24
N TRP A 172 -3.98 -6.07 14.96
CA TRP A 172 -4.57 -5.82 13.64
C TRP A 172 -3.52 -5.74 12.53
N PHE A 173 -2.44 -4.96 12.72
CA PHE A 173 -1.34 -4.92 11.74
C PHE A 173 -0.64 -6.26 11.59
N SER A 174 -0.45 -7.00 12.70
CA SER A 174 0.11 -8.35 12.64
C SER A 174 -0.80 -9.30 11.87
N SER A 175 -2.12 -9.21 12.06
CA SER A 175 -3.10 -10.01 11.33
C SER A 175 -3.14 -9.63 9.86
N TYR A 176 -3.03 -8.34 9.52
CA TYR A 176 -3.03 -7.83 8.15
C TYR A 176 -1.81 -8.32 7.36
N LEU A 177 -0.63 -8.36 7.97
CA LEU A 177 0.61 -8.76 7.30
C LEU A 177 0.82 -10.29 7.24
N LYS A 178 0.19 -11.04 8.15
CA LYS A 178 0.35 -12.49 8.21
C LYS A 178 -0.56 -13.23 7.23
N GLU A 179 0.01 -14.27 6.62
CA GLU A 179 -0.70 -15.23 5.77
C GLU A 179 -1.40 -14.58 4.57
N CYS A 180 -0.83 -13.48 4.06
CA CYS A 180 -1.23 -12.90 2.79
C CYS A 180 -0.97 -13.90 1.67
N ARG A 181 -1.93 -14.03 0.76
CA ARG A 181 -1.89 -14.99 -0.33
C ARG A 181 -1.93 -14.25 -1.66
N GLN A 182 -1.26 -14.80 -2.66
CA GLN A 182 -1.25 -14.23 -4.00
C GLN A 182 -1.38 -15.31 -5.07
N VAL A 183 -1.95 -14.93 -6.21
CA VAL A 183 -1.93 -15.68 -7.46
C VAL A 183 -1.40 -14.80 -8.57
N VAL A 184 -0.59 -15.35 -9.48
CA VAL A 184 -0.16 -14.62 -10.67
C VAL A 184 -1.19 -14.82 -11.76
N GLU A 185 -1.66 -13.73 -12.36
CA GLU A 185 -2.59 -13.77 -13.50
C GLU A 185 -1.89 -13.31 -14.78
N LEU A 186 -1.94 -14.16 -15.81
CA LEU A 186 -1.42 -13.86 -17.14
C LEU A 186 -2.56 -13.88 -18.18
N PRO A 187 -2.72 -12.81 -18.97
CA PRO A 187 -3.66 -12.83 -20.08
C PRO A 187 -3.11 -13.68 -21.23
N PHE A 188 -3.97 -14.48 -21.86
CA PHE A 188 -3.67 -15.19 -23.10
C PHE A 188 -4.86 -15.15 -24.05
N VAL A 189 -4.58 -15.29 -25.34
CA VAL A 189 -5.61 -15.30 -26.38
C VAL A 189 -5.90 -16.74 -26.76
N ASP A 190 -7.16 -17.15 -26.63
CA ASP A 190 -7.68 -18.44 -27.07
C ASP A 190 -8.74 -18.21 -28.15
N GLY A 191 -8.34 -18.40 -29.42
CA GLY A 191 -9.12 -17.97 -30.58
C GLY A 191 -9.33 -16.45 -30.59
N ASN A 192 -10.59 -16.00 -30.56
CA ASN A 192 -10.95 -14.58 -30.48
C ASN A 192 -11.26 -14.09 -29.05
N THR A 193 -11.00 -14.92 -28.03
CA THR A 193 -11.35 -14.61 -26.64
C THR A 193 -10.10 -14.35 -25.81
N LEU A 194 -10.08 -13.23 -25.08
CA LEU A 194 -9.08 -12.98 -24.05
C LEU A 194 -9.43 -13.80 -22.80
N LYS A 195 -8.56 -14.71 -22.41
CA LYS A 195 -8.68 -15.52 -21.20
C LYS A 195 -7.54 -15.20 -20.23
N HIS A 196 -7.73 -15.61 -18.98
CA HIS A 196 -6.78 -15.36 -17.90
C HIS A 196 -6.37 -16.68 -17.27
N TRP A 197 -5.07 -16.97 -17.32
CA TRP A 197 -4.48 -18.10 -16.59
C TRP A 197 -4.07 -17.65 -15.19
N HIS A 198 -4.27 -18.50 -14.20
CA HIS A 198 -3.90 -18.25 -12.82
C HIS A 198 -2.89 -19.31 -12.35
N SER A 199 -1.86 -18.88 -11.62
CA SER A 199 -0.96 -19.78 -10.91
C SER A 199 -1.62 -20.41 -9.69
N ASP A 200 -0.93 -21.40 -9.10
CA ASP A 200 -1.23 -21.85 -7.75
C ASP A 200 -1.14 -20.69 -6.75
N VAL A 201 -1.90 -20.81 -5.66
CA VAL A 201 -1.91 -19.85 -4.56
C VAL A 201 -0.59 -19.95 -3.79
N GLN A 202 0.10 -18.83 -3.62
CA GLN A 202 1.32 -18.74 -2.84
C GLN A 202 1.17 -17.79 -1.65
N THR A 203 1.83 -18.11 -0.54
CA THR A 203 1.88 -17.24 0.64
C THR A 203 3.01 -16.22 0.51
N VAL A 204 2.69 -14.94 0.75
CA VAL A 204 3.64 -13.83 0.77
C VAL A 204 4.46 -13.90 2.07
N LYS A 205 5.79 -13.93 1.94
CA LYS A 205 6.71 -14.05 3.09
C LYS A 205 7.32 -12.73 3.55
N ALA A 206 7.33 -11.72 2.69
CA ALA A 206 7.91 -10.41 2.96
C ALA A 206 7.27 -9.36 2.06
N GLY A 207 7.44 -8.09 2.43
CA GLY A 207 6.95 -6.98 1.64
C GLY A 207 5.50 -6.60 1.92
N VAL A 208 4.96 -5.74 1.07
CA VAL A 208 3.58 -5.26 1.17
C VAL A 208 2.62 -6.30 0.56
N PRO A 209 1.49 -6.60 1.22
CA PRO A 209 0.43 -7.46 0.68
C PRO A 209 -0.09 -7.03 -0.70
#